data_AF-A0A537MWB2-F1
#
_entry.id   AF-A0A537MWB2-F1
#
_cell.length_a   1.000
_cell.length_b   1.000
_cell.length_c   1.000
_cell.angle_alpha   90.00
_cell.angle_beta   90.00
_cell.angle_gamma   90.00
#
_symmetry.space_group_name_H-M   'P 1'
#
loop_
_entity.id
_entity.type
_entity.pdbx_description
1 polymer ?
#
loop_
_entity_poly.entity_id
_entity_poly.type
_entity_poly.pdbx_seq_one_letter_code
_entity_poly.pdbx_strand_id
1 'polypeptide(L)' 'MRLGDSPGCLAHPGYGHVELCLNAIDLEVIYQSTLQIARELTVNMLRTGYSTIIKESQDFTFAIFDGEGRMIAQG' A
#
# COMPACT_ATOMS: atom_id res chain seq x y z
N MET A 1 -32.13 17.53 8.68
CA MET A 1 -31.03 16.98 7.87
C MET A 1 -29.73 17.28 8.60
N ARG A 2 -29.18 16.32 9.37
CA ARG A 2 -27.90 16.52 10.07
C ARG A 2 -26.77 16.11 9.14
N LEU A 3 -25.70 16.89 9.17
CA LEU A 3 -24.55 16.87 8.28
C LEU A 3 -23.62 15.66 8.55
N GLY A 4 -24.17 14.44 8.67
CA GLY A 4 -23.43 13.26 9.12
C GLY A 4 -23.76 11.93 8.42
N ASP A 5 -24.71 11.89 7.49
CA ASP A 5 -25.10 10.65 6.78
C ASP A 5 -24.58 10.64 5.33
N SER A 6 -23.28 10.85 5.14
CA SER A 6 -22.62 10.54 3.85
C SER A 6 -22.35 9.03 3.78
N PRO A 7 -22.82 8.30 2.75
CA PRO A 7 -22.88 6.83 2.71
C PRO A 7 -21.53 6.11 2.52
N GLY A 8 -20.39 6.71 2.89
CA GLY A 8 -19.05 6.12 2.74
C GLY A 8 -18.21 6.10 4.01
N CYS A 9 -18.64 6.74 5.10
CA CYS A 9 -17.79 6.95 6.28
C CYS A 9 -18.17 5.97 7.41
N LEU A 10 -17.48 4.83 7.50
CA LEU A 10 -17.57 3.96 8.68
C LEU A 10 -16.73 4.56 9.82
N ALA A 11 -17.40 5.14 10.83
CA ALA A 11 -16.76 5.63 12.03
C ALA A 11 -16.32 4.47 12.93
N HIS A 12 -15.02 4.23 13.06
CA HIS A 12 -14.45 3.31 14.04
C HIS A 12 -14.07 4.05 15.34
N PRO A 13 -14.54 3.62 16.51
CA PRO A 13 -14.23 4.29 17.77
C PRO A 13 -12.84 3.86 18.25
N GLY A 14 -11.81 4.67 18.02
CA GLY A 14 -10.50 4.44 18.64
C GLY A 14 -9.28 5.12 17.99
N TYR A 15 -9.37 5.53 16.73
CA TYR A 15 -8.33 6.31 16.05
C TYR A 15 -8.87 7.71 15.75
N GLY A 16 -8.12 8.75 16.13
CA GLY A 16 -8.51 10.15 15.91
C GLY A 16 -8.96 10.40 14.47
N HIS A 17 -10.04 11.19 14.30
CA HIS A 17 -10.72 11.44 13.04
C HIS A 17 -9.77 11.68 11.86
N VAL A 18 -9.56 10.64 11.05
CA VAL A 18 -9.20 10.81 9.64
C VAL A 18 -10.46 10.45 8.86
N GLU A 19 -11.27 11.46 8.56
CA GLU A 19 -12.43 11.31 7.67
C GLU A 19 -11.91 11.17 6.24
N LEU A 20 -11.55 9.94 5.84
CA LEU A 20 -11.10 9.62 4.49
C LEU A 20 -12.32 9.53 3.56
N CYS A 21 -12.78 10.69 3.10
CA CYS A 21 -13.67 10.76 1.94
C CYS A 21 -12.84 10.48 0.68
N LEU A 22 -12.39 9.22 0.51
CA LEU A 22 -11.62 8.77 -0.65
C LEU A 22 -12.58 8.55 -1.82
N ASN A 23 -12.31 9.24 -2.94
CA ASN A 23 -12.98 8.93 -4.20
C ASN A 23 -12.24 7.81 -4.95
N ALA A 24 -12.87 7.27 -6.01
CA ALA A 24 -12.28 6.17 -6.78
C ALA A 24 -10.94 6.52 -7.45
N ILE A 25 -10.73 7.79 -7.81
CA ILE A 25 -9.48 8.28 -8.41
C ILE A 25 -8.39 8.31 -7.34
N ASP A 26 -8.68 8.81 -6.14
CA ASP A 26 -7.73 8.85 -5.04
C ASP A 26 -7.24 7.43 -4.69
N LEU A 27 -8.17 6.47 -4.65
CA LEU A 27 -7.85 5.07 -4.39
C LEU A 27 -6.93 4.48 -5.48
N GLU A 28 -7.22 4.75 -6.75
CA GLU A 28 -6.39 4.29 -7.86
C GLU A 28 -4.99 4.90 -7.79
N VAL A 29 -4.88 6.19 -7.47
CA VAL A 29 -3.57 6.87 -7.32
C VAL A 29 -2.76 6.23 -6.19
N ILE A 30 -3.38 5.98 -5.04
CA ILE A 30 -2.73 5.33 -3.90
C ILE A 30 -2.29 3.92 -4.30
N TYR A 31 -3.16 3.16 -4.97
CA TYR A 31 -2.86 1.81 -5.42
C TYR A 31 -1.68 1.77 -6.40
N GLN A 32 -1.70 2.62 -7.44
CA GLN A 32 -0.62 2.71 -8.42
C GLN A 32 0.70 3.16 -7.78
N SER A 33 0.65 4.13 -6.86
CA SER A 33 1.83 4.61 -6.13
C SER A 33 2.44 3.49 -5.27
N THR A 34 1.60 2.74 -4.56
CA THR A 34 2.02 1.59 -3.73
C THR A 34 2.67 0.49 -4.59
N LEU A 35 2.11 0.23 -5.77
CA LEU A 35 2.67 -0.71 -6.74
C LEU A 35 4.00 -0.23 -7.33
N GLN A 36 4.14 1.07 -7.61
CA GLN A 36 5.41 1.64 -8.08
C GLN A 36 6.51 1.53 -7.03
N ILE A 37 6.20 1.82 -5.76
CA ILE A 37 7.14 1.66 -4.64
C ILE A 37 7.65 0.22 -4.57
N ALA A 38 6.75 -0.77 -4.63
CA ALA A 38 7.14 -2.18 -4.58
C ALA A 38 8.12 -2.53 -5.70
N ARG A 39 7.86 -2.09 -6.94
CA ARG A 39 8.75 -2.32 -8.08
C ARG A 39 10.10 -1.62 -7.94
N GLU A 40 10.11 -0.39 -7.43
CA GLU A 40 11.35 0.35 -7.23
C GLU A 40 12.23 -0.31 -6.17
N LEU A 41 11.62 -0.84 -5.10
CA LEU A 41 12.34 -1.63 -4.09
C LEU A 41 12.97 -2.89 -4.69
N THR A 42 12.27 -3.58 -5.58
CA THR A 42 12.81 -4.74 -6.31
C THR A 42 14.07 -4.36 -7.10
N VAL A 43 13.99 -3.30 -7.90
CA VAL A 43 15.13 -2.83 -8.71
C VAL A 43 16.28 -2.36 -7.81
N ASN A 44 15.98 -1.62 -6.75
CA ASN A 44 16.99 -1.14 -5.82
C ASN A 44 17.71 -2.29 -5.12
N MET A 45 16.99 -3.32 -4.68
CA MET A 45 17.59 -4.48 -4.02
C MET A 45 18.43 -5.36 -4.95
N LEU A 46 18.09 -5.43 -6.24
CA LEU A 46 19.00 -6.05 -7.22
C LEU A 46 20.32 -5.28 -7.35
N ARG A 47 20.28 -3.95 -7.26
CA ARG A 47 21.48 -3.11 -7.40
C ARG A 47 22.33 -3.05 -6.14
N THR A 48 21.70 -2.98 -4.97
CA THR A 48 22.38 -2.79 -3.68
C THR A 48 22.57 -4.08 -2.88
N GLY A 49 21.89 -5.16 -3.27
CA GLY A 49 22.05 -6.47 -2.63
C GLY A 49 23.50 -6.92 -2.63
N TYR A 50 24.03 -7.27 -1.45
CA TYR A 50 25.39 -7.82 -1.33
C TYR A 50 25.39 -9.35 -1.42
N SER A 51 24.28 -9.99 -1.09
CA SER A 51 24.11 -11.44 -1.14
C SER A 51 23.99 -11.95 -2.59
N THR A 52 24.72 -13.01 -2.93
CA THR A 52 24.55 -13.75 -4.19
C THR A 52 23.15 -14.35 -4.33
N ILE A 53 22.51 -14.73 -3.21
CA ILE A 53 21.10 -15.19 -3.23
C ILE A 53 20.17 -14.07 -3.70
N ILE A 54 20.43 -12.82 -3.31
CA ILE A 54 19.62 -11.67 -3.72
C ILE A 54 20.00 -11.18 -5.13
N LYS A 55 21.30 -11.14 -5.45
CA LYS A 55 21.80 -10.60 -6.73
C LYS A 55 21.66 -11.55 -7.91
N GLU A 56 21.99 -12.82 -7.73
CA GLU A 56 22.03 -13.82 -8.82
C GLU A 56 20.79 -14.69 -8.80
N SER A 57 20.39 -15.19 -7.62
CA SER A 57 19.21 -16.06 -7.50
C SER A 57 17.88 -15.29 -7.44
N GLN A 58 17.91 -13.99 -7.16
CA GLN A 58 16.73 -13.12 -7.04
C GLN A 58 15.66 -13.68 -6.08
N ASP A 59 16.09 -14.37 -5.03
CA ASP A 59 15.17 -14.99 -4.05
C ASP A 59 14.77 -13.98 -2.98
N PHE A 60 13.86 -13.08 -3.35
CA PHE A 60 13.23 -12.11 -2.46
C PHE A 60 11.91 -11.63 -3.07
N THR A 61 11.00 -11.12 -2.23
CA THR A 61 9.79 -10.43 -2.70
C THR A 61 9.47 -9.28 -1.76
N PHE A 62 8.84 -8.25 -2.28
CA PHE A 62 8.29 -7.16 -1.47
C PHE A 62 6.78 -7.20 -1.57
N ALA A 63 6.09 -7.13 -0.44
CA ALA A 63 4.64 -7.07 -0.41
C ALA A 63 4.19 -5.99 0.57
N ILE A 64 3.18 -5.24 0.17
CA ILE A 64 2.53 -4.21 0.99
C ILE A 64 1.17 -4.76 1.39
N PHE A 65 0.87 -4.72 2.67
CA PHE A 65 -0.37 -5.23 3.25
C PHE A 65 -1.16 -4.10 3.90
N ASP A 66 -2.48 -4.24 3.95
CA ASP A 66 -3.33 -3.36 4.74
C ASP A 66 -3.35 -3.74 6.23
N GLY A 67 -4.08 -2.96 7.03
CA GLY A 67 -4.23 -3.21 8.48
C GLY A 67 -4.93 -4.52 8.85
N GLU A 68 -5.59 -5.17 7.89
CA GLU A 68 -6.22 -6.50 8.05
C GLU A 68 -5.33 -7.63 7.52
N GLY A 69 -4.12 -7.31 7.03
CA GLY A 69 -3.17 -8.28 6.49
C GLY A 69 -3.49 -8.74 5.07
N ARG A 70 -4.36 -8.05 4.33
CA ARG A 70 -4.60 -8.33 2.90
C ARG A 70 -3.50 -7.71 2.05
N MET A 71 -2.99 -8.45 1.09
CA MET A 71 -1.96 -7.97 0.17
C MET A 71 -2.55 -6.94 -0.80
N ILE A 72 -1.95 -5.74 -0.81
CA ILE A 72 -2.35 -4.61 -1.65
C ILE A 72 -1.41 -4.47 -2.85
N ALA A 73 -0.12 -4.74 -2.69
CA ALA A 73 0.83 -4.72 -3.80
C ALA A 73 1.98 -5.71 -3.56
N GLN A 74 2.62 -6.16 -4.64
CA GLN A 74 3.81 -7.00 -4.61
C GLN A 74 4.81 -6.56 -5.69
N GLY A 75 6.10 -6.79 -5.42
CA GLY A 75 7.24 -6.56 -6.32
C GLY A 75 8.33 -7.61 -6.19
#